data_AF-A0A857V9V0-F1
#
_entry.id   AF-A0A857V9V0-F1
#
_cell.length_a   1.000
_cell.length_b   1.000
_cell.length_c   1.000
_cell.angle_alpha   90.00
_cell.angle_beta   90.00
_cell.angle_gamma   90.00
#
_symmetry.space_group_name_H-M   'P 1'
#
loop_
_entity.id
_entity.type
_entity.pdbx_description
1 polymer ?
#
loop_
_entity_poly.entity_id
_entity_poly.type
_entity_poly.pdbx_seq_one_letter_code
_entity_poly.pdbx_strand_id
1 'polypeptide(L)'
;MRALRQPPAKRKAKKMYRNTLEIPALDVSVIYIAQAFKAAAIFGLLCLLGFEYLKWDMLSLITWNPYGLLMAWPILLWATAWAIANSITGRYDQTLKEARTRILSRAVWTSIQIGFWEELIYRYLSFGIAMIVLPLVDWITRGVTRWVFESFLMPATHLMTFGALEGQILTTPWTVGAGIITANLVFVAAHVYTGHSIISCVNAWFVGLVLFWLALHYGLITSMVAHSVYDAVLLLTQALKAKCVKTRSRRLPV
;
A
#
# COMPACT_ATOMS: atom_id res chain seq x y z
N MET A 1 16.38 49.34 -3.41
CA MET A 1 16.33 47.94 -2.91
C MET A 1 16.15 46.99 -4.09
N ARG A 2 17.20 46.26 -4.50
CA ARG A 2 17.11 45.26 -5.59
C ARG A 2 16.58 43.94 -5.03
N ALA A 3 15.41 43.51 -5.51
CA ALA A 3 14.86 42.19 -5.20
C ALA A 3 15.83 41.10 -5.68
N LEU A 4 16.42 40.36 -4.75
CA LEU A 4 17.30 39.22 -5.06
C LEU A 4 16.49 38.18 -5.84
N ARG A 5 16.83 37.99 -7.13
CA ARG A 5 16.26 36.95 -7.98
C ARG A 5 16.54 35.59 -7.33
N GLN A 6 15.50 34.79 -7.12
CA GLN A 6 15.66 33.45 -6.57
C GLN A 6 16.58 32.60 -7.45
N PRO A 7 17.47 31.78 -6.86
CA PRO A 7 18.39 30.95 -7.60
C PRO A 7 17.63 29.92 -8.47
N PRO A 8 18.12 29.64 -9.68
CA PRO A 8 17.43 28.82 -10.68
C PRO A 8 17.05 27.41 -10.19
N ALA A 9 17.83 26.85 -9.26
CA ALA A 9 17.54 25.56 -8.61
C ALA A 9 16.22 25.58 -7.81
N LYS A 10 15.94 26.67 -7.06
CA LYS A 10 14.68 26.82 -6.31
C LYS A 10 13.48 26.98 -7.25
N ARG A 11 13.67 27.57 -8.43
CA ARG A 11 12.64 27.69 -9.47
C ARG A 11 12.30 26.34 -10.12
N LYS A 12 13.31 25.52 -10.42
CA LYS A 12 13.10 24.15 -10.95
C LYS A 12 12.41 23.24 -9.93
N ALA A 13 12.86 23.25 -8.67
CA ALA A 13 12.22 22.47 -7.60
C ALA A 13 10.74 22.88 -7.40
N LYS A 14 10.46 24.19 -7.39
CA LYS A 14 9.07 24.69 -7.26
C LYS A 14 8.19 24.33 -8.46
N LYS A 15 8.73 24.33 -9.69
CA LYS A 15 7.99 23.93 -10.91
C LYS A 15 7.73 22.42 -10.93
N MET A 16 8.71 21.61 -10.55
CA MET A 16 8.58 20.16 -10.47
C MET A 16 7.53 19.76 -9.42
N TYR A 17 7.55 20.41 -8.25
CA TYR A 17 6.59 20.17 -7.17
C TYR A 17 5.15 20.59 -7.52
N ARG A 18 4.98 21.69 -8.26
CA ARG A 18 3.65 22.14 -8.70
C ARG A 18 2.99 21.14 -9.65
N ASN A 19 3.78 20.51 -10.53
CA ASN A 19 3.28 19.48 -11.43
C ASN A 19 2.91 18.17 -10.70
N THR A 20 3.52 17.87 -9.55
CA THR A 20 3.20 16.66 -8.75
C THR A 20 1.91 16.81 -7.94
N LEU A 21 1.59 18.03 -7.50
CA LEU A 21 0.36 18.34 -6.77
C LEU A 21 -0.86 18.59 -7.67
N GLU A 22 -0.65 18.80 -8.96
CA GLU A 22 -1.69 19.00 -9.96
C GLU A 22 -2.05 17.72 -10.71
N ILE A 23 -1.58 16.54 -10.28
CA ILE A 23 -2.04 15.26 -10.80
C ILE A 23 -3.55 15.15 -10.47
N PRO A 24 -4.46 15.32 -11.44
CA PRO A 24 -5.88 15.21 -11.15
C PRO A 24 -6.17 13.78 -10.69
N ALA A 25 -7.15 13.57 -9.81
CA ALA A 25 -7.52 12.22 -9.34
C ALA A 25 -7.80 11.23 -10.48
N LEU A 26 -8.14 11.74 -11.68
CA LEU A 26 -8.27 10.96 -12.92
C LEU A 26 -6.97 10.26 -13.33
N ASP A 27 -5.82 10.89 -13.08
CA ASP A 27 -4.48 10.45 -13.52
C ASP A 27 -3.91 9.37 -12.58
N VAL A 28 -4.25 9.42 -11.28
CA VAL A 28 -3.93 8.35 -10.32
C VAL A 28 -4.63 7.05 -10.73
N SER A 29 -5.93 7.10 -11.03
CA SER A 29 -6.67 5.92 -11.50
C SER A 29 -6.08 5.34 -12.79
N VAL A 30 -5.64 6.16 -13.75
CA VAL A 30 -5.05 5.66 -15.01
C VAL A 30 -3.75 4.89 -14.76
N ILE A 31 -2.89 5.37 -13.87
CA ILE A 31 -1.63 4.68 -13.53
C ILE A 31 -1.93 3.31 -12.91
N TYR A 32 -2.82 3.26 -11.92
CA TYR A 32 -3.18 2.00 -11.26
C TYR A 32 -3.92 1.04 -12.18
N ILE A 33 -4.83 1.54 -13.03
CA ILE A 33 -5.52 0.75 -14.05
C ILE A 33 -4.48 0.12 -14.99
N ALA A 34 -3.53 0.91 -15.50
CA ALA A 34 -2.49 0.38 -16.39
C ALA A 34 -1.61 -0.67 -15.70
N GLN A 35 -1.27 -0.48 -14.42
CA GLN A 35 -0.54 -1.47 -13.63
C GLN A 35 -1.36 -2.75 -13.41
N ALA A 36 -2.64 -2.62 -13.05
CA ALA A 36 -3.55 -3.74 -12.88
C ALA A 36 -3.73 -4.53 -14.19
N PHE A 37 -3.92 -3.85 -15.32
CA PHE A 37 -3.99 -4.52 -16.63
C PHE A 37 -2.71 -5.25 -16.99
N LYS A 38 -1.54 -4.66 -16.75
CA LYS A 38 -0.25 -5.33 -16.97
C LYS A 38 -0.12 -6.58 -16.09
N ALA A 39 -0.41 -6.46 -14.79
CA ALA A 39 -0.35 -7.58 -13.87
C ALA A 39 -1.38 -8.67 -14.22
N ALA A 40 -2.61 -8.29 -14.62
CA ALA A 40 -3.65 -9.22 -15.05
C ALA A 40 -3.30 -9.92 -16.36
N ALA A 41 -2.68 -9.23 -17.32
CA ALA A 41 -2.20 -9.84 -18.55
C ALA A 41 -1.08 -10.86 -18.29
N ILE A 42 -0.12 -10.53 -17.42
CA ILE A 42 0.94 -11.45 -16.99
C ILE A 42 0.32 -12.65 -16.28
N PHE A 43 -0.56 -12.42 -15.31
CA PHE A 43 -1.22 -13.47 -14.55
C PHE A 43 -2.05 -14.39 -15.46
N GLY A 44 -2.87 -13.82 -16.34
CA GLY A 44 -3.67 -14.58 -17.31
C GLY A 44 -2.81 -15.40 -18.27
N LEU A 45 -1.71 -14.83 -18.78
CA LEU A 45 -0.76 -15.57 -19.61
C LEU A 45 -0.12 -16.74 -18.85
N LEU A 46 0.29 -16.52 -17.60
CA LEU A 46 0.85 -17.58 -16.75
C LEU A 46 -0.16 -18.70 -16.46
N CYS A 47 -1.43 -18.35 -16.25
CA CYS A 47 -2.51 -19.33 -16.10
C CYS A 47 -2.74 -20.14 -17.38
N LEU A 48 -2.70 -19.49 -18.56
CA LEU A 48 -2.87 -20.15 -19.86
C LEU A 48 -1.70 -21.08 -20.23
N LEU A 49 -0.48 -20.76 -19.78
CA LEU A 49 0.71 -21.60 -20.00
C LEU A 49 0.71 -22.89 -19.18
N GLY A 50 -0.43 -23.27 -18.60
CA GLY A 50 -0.64 -24.63 -18.07
C GLY A 50 0.04 -24.87 -16.72
N PHE A 51 0.17 -23.83 -15.88
CA PHE A 51 0.56 -24.05 -14.49
C PHE A 51 -0.62 -24.62 -13.70
N GLU A 52 -0.86 -25.92 -13.87
CA GLU A 52 -1.71 -26.77 -13.01
C GLU A 52 -1.28 -26.75 -11.53
N TYR A 53 -0.16 -26.08 -11.22
CA TYR A 53 0.40 -25.90 -9.88
C TYR A 53 -0.28 -24.83 -9.04
N LEU A 54 -1.31 -24.14 -9.55
CA LEU A 54 -2.19 -23.29 -8.74
C LEU A 54 -3.06 -24.18 -7.82
N LYS A 55 -2.42 -24.75 -6.80
CA LYS A 55 -3.05 -25.59 -5.76
C LYS A 55 -3.91 -24.78 -4.79
N TRP A 56 -3.92 -23.45 -4.93
CA TRP A 56 -4.68 -22.55 -4.09
C TRP A 56 -5.84 -21.96 -4.88
N ASP A 57 -7.04 -22.02 -4.32
CA ASP A 57 -8.22 -21.42 -4.93
C ASP A 57 -8.15 -19.89 -4.84
N MET A 58 -7.62 -19.26 -5.88
CA MET A 58 -7.60 -17.80 -6.00
C MET A 58 -9.01 -17.21 -6.10
N LEU A 59 -10.03 -17.95 -6.54
CA LEU A 59 -11.39 -17.40 -6.60
C LEU A 59 -11.98 -17.22 -5.21
N SER A 60 -11.62 -18.06 -4.24
CA SER A 60 -12.04 -17.92 -2.83
C SER A 60 -11.61 -16.58 -2.20
N LEU A 61 -10.54 -15.95 -2.71
CA LEU A 61 -10.12 -14.61 -2.28
C LEU A 61 -11.10 -13.52 -2.75
N ILE A 62 -11.82 -13.72 -3.86
CA ILE A 62 -12.86 -12.79 -4.34
C ILE A 62 -14.16 -13.04 -3.58
N THR A 63 -14.09 -12.95 -2.25
CA THR A 63 -15.24 -13.05 -1.37
C THR A 63 -15.38 -11.76 -0.56
N TRP A 64 -16.49 -11.63 0.13
CA TRP A 64 -16.72 -10.55 1.08
C TRP A 64 -17.39 -11.10 2.32
N ASN A 65 -16.77 -10.85 3.46
CA ASN A 65 -17.35 -11.05 4.76
C ASN A 65 -17.43 -9.71 5.50
N PRO A 66 -18.63 -9.13 5.73
CA PRO A 66 -18.76 -7.83 6.37
C PRO A 66 -18.25 -7.81 7.82
N TYR A 67 -18.22 -8.95 8.51
CA TYR A 67 -17.61 -9.04 9.85
C TYR A 67 -16.12 -8.69 9.84
N GLY A 68 -15.45 -8.85 8.71
CA GLY A 68 -14.05 -8.46 8.56
C GLY A 68 -13.80 -6.96 8.74
N LEU A 69 -14.80 -6.11 8.50
CA LEU A 69 -14.67 -4.67 8.74
C LEU A 69 -14.57 -4.35 10.24
N LEU A 70 -15.26 -5.13 11.08
CA LEU A 70 -15.11 -5.02 12.53
C LEU A 70 -13.70 -5.43 12.95
N MET A 71 -13.12 -6.44 12.29
CA MET A 71 -11.78 -6.96 12.56
C MET A 71 -10.66 -6.09 11.97
N ALA A 72 -10.99 -5.11 11.14
CA ALA A 72 -10.06 -4.09 10.66
C ALA A 72 -9.76 -3.01 11.72
N TRP A 73 -10.41 -3.04 12.90
CA TRP A 73 -10.17 -2.03 13.95
C TRP A 73 -8.69 -1.83 14.34
N PRO A 74 -7.80 -2.86 14.38
CA PRO A 74 -6.41 -2.64 14.77
C PRO A 74 -5.63 -1.78 13.76
N ILE A 75 -5.84 -2.02 12.45
CA ILE A 75 -5.18 -1.23 11.39
C ILE A 75 -5.74 0.20 11.35
N LEU A 76 -7.02 0.40 11.65
CA LEU A 76 -7.62 1.74 11.72
C LEU A 76 -7.17 2.53 12.97
N LEU A 77 -7.02 1.85 14.11
CA LEU A 77 -6.43 2.43 15.31
C LEU A 77 -4.97 2.84 15.04
N TRP A 78 -4.22 1.97 14.38
CA TRP A 78 -2.85 2.25 13.96
C TRP A 78 -2.78 3.45 12.99
N ALA A 79 -3.65 3.52 11.98
CA ALA A 79 -3.74 4.64 11.05
C ALA A 79 -3.95 5.96 11.80
N THR A 80 -4.86 5.95 12.77
CA THR A 80 -5.19 7.12 13.59
C THR A 80 -3.98 7.54 14.45
N ALA A 81 -3.34 6.59 15.14
CA ALA A 81 -2.15 6.86 15.94
C ALA A 81 -1.00 7.41 15.09
N TRP A 82 -0.75 6.81 13.93
CA TRP A 82 0.26 7.24 12.97
C TRP A 82 -0.03 8.65 12.43
N ALA A 83 -1.29 8.93 12.09
CA ALA A 83 -1.72 10.25 11.65
C ALA A 83 -1.48 11.32 12.71
N ILE A 84 -1.80 11.02 13.98
CA ILE A 84 -1.54 11.90 15.12
C ILE A 84 -0.03 12.12 15.30
N ALA A 85 0.78 11.07 15.29
CA ALA A 85 2.23 11.18 15.44
C ALA A 85 2.87 12.06 14.35
N ASN A 86 2.48 11.86 13.08
CA ASN A 86 2.92 12.70 11.96
C ASN A 86 2.37 14.13 12.03
N SER A 87 1.21 14.31 12.66
CA SER A 87 0.66 15.65 12.91
C SER A 87 1.53 16.45 13.88
N ILE A 88 2.13 15.78 14.88
CA ILE A 88 2.98 16.41 15.91
C ILE A 88 4.38 16.71 15.36
N THR A 89 5.01 15.77 14.66
CA THR A 89 6.43 15.83 14.24
C THR A 89 6.75 16.82 13.11
N GLY A 90 5.79 17.66 12.68
CA GLY A 90 6.08 18.89 11.93
C GLY A 90 6.59 18.74 10.49
N ARG A 91 6.88 17.54 9.98
CA ARG A 91 7.33 17.30 8.59
C ARG A 91 6.16 17.38 7.60
N TYR A 92 5.58 18.56 7.43
CA TYR A 92 4.51 18.77 6.45
C TYR A 92 4.91 19.82 5.42
N ASP A 93 4.93 19.41 4.16
CA ASP A 93 5.23 20.28 3.04
C ASP A 93 4.08 21.28 2.85
N GLN A 94 4.39 22.58 2.96
CA GLN A 94 3.41 23.67 2.98
C GLN A 94 2.78 23.99 1.61
N THR A 95 3.18 23.27 0.57
CA THR A 95 2.79 23.43 -0.82
C THR A 95 1.35 23.00 -1.13
N LEU A 96 0.71 22.22 -0.25
CA LEU A 96 -0.70 21.78 -0.33
C LEU A 96 -1.76 22.86 0.00
N LYS A 97 -1.40 24.15 -0.10
CA LYS A 97 -2.18 25.29 0.44
C LYS A 97 -3.44 25.68 -0.34
N GLU A 98 -3.69 25.17 -1.55
CA GLU A 98 -4.60 25.83 -2.51
C GLU A 98 -5.97 25.16 -2.84
N ALA A 99 -6.30 23.93 -2.43
CA ALA A 99 -7.55 23.28 -2.90
C ALA A 99 -8.57 22.84 -1.81
N ARG A 100 -8.82 23.67 -0.80
CA ARG A 100 -9.41 23.29 0.51
C ARG A 100 -10.76 22.53 0.58
N THR A 101 -11.66 22.62 -0.39
CA THR A 101 -12.97 21.90 -0.38
C THR A 101 -13.07 20.81 -1.44
N ARG A 102 -12.39 20.99 -2.58
CA ARG A 102 -12.14 19.91 -3.55
C ARG A 102 -11.18 18.85 -2.98
N ILE A 103 -10.32 19.19 -2.01
CA ILE A 103 -9.38 18.24 -1.38
C ILE A 103 -10.10 17.14 -0.61
N LEU A 104 -11.20 17.40 0.10
CA LEU A 104 -11.78 16.37 0.96
C LEU A 104 -12.48 15.27 0.15
N SER A 105 -13.40 15.65 -0.75
CA SER A 105 -14.07 14.68 -1.61
C SER A 105 -13.10 13.99 -2.56
N ARG A 106 -12.09 14.71 -3.07
CA ARG A 106 -11.02 14.09 -3.86
C ARG A 106 -10.13 13.19 -3.02
N ALA A 107 -9.83 13.51 -1.77
CA ALA A 107 -9.02 12.67 -0.89
C ALA A 107 -9.75 11.36 -0.59
N VAL A 108 -11.04 11.43 -0.23
CA VAL A 108 -11.87 10.22 -0.03
C VAL A 108 -11.96 9.41 -1.32
N TRP A 109 -12.24 10.04 -2.46
CA TRP A 109 -12.29 9.35 -3.75
C TRP A 109 -10.95 8.70 -4.13
N THR A 110 -9.86 9.43 -3.95
CA THR A 110 -8.49 8.93 -4.20
C THR A 110 -8.18 7.75 -3.28
N SER A 111 -8.57 7.83 -2.02
CA SER A 111 -8.41 6.76 -1.03
C SER A 111 -9.15 5.49 -1.42
N ILE A 112 -10.40 5.62 -1.90
CA ILE A 112 -11.19 4.50 -2.41
C ILE A 112 -10.51 3.87 -3.63
N GLN A 113 -10.03 4.69 -4.56
CA GLN A 113 -9.35 4.21 -5.76
C GLN A 113 -8.05 3.50 -5.41
N ILE A 114 -7.20 4.09 -4.56
CA ILE A 114 -5.93 3.49 -4.12
C ILE A 114 -6.21 2.18 -3.39
N GLY A 115 -7.07 2.19 -2.37
CA GLY A 115 -7.40 0.98 -1.62
C GLY A 115 -8.00 -0.13 -2.49
N PHE A 116 -8.81 0.21 -3.48
CA PHE A 116 -9.31 -0.80 -4.43
C PHE A 116 -8.19 -1.38 -5.32
N TRP A 117 -7.47 -0.50 -6.02
CA TRP A 117 -6.51 -0.95 -7.03
C TRP A 117 -5.28 -1.60 -6.42
N GLU A 118 -4.78 -1.10 -5.31
CA GLU A 118 -3.61 -1.67 -4.65
C GLU A 118 -3.89 -3.06 -4.09
N GLU A 119 -5.06 -3.28 -3.49
CA GLU A 119 -5.40 -4.63 -3.03
C GLU A 119 -5.59 -5.59 -4.21
N LEU A 120 -6.21 -5.15 -5.31
CA LEU A 120 -6.29 -5.96 -6.53
C LEU A 120 -4.89 -6.29 -7.08
N ILE A 121 -3.99 -5.30 -7.16
CA ILE A 121 -2.64 -5.48 -7.71
C ILE A 121 -1.80 -6.36 -6.80
N TYR A 122 -1.76 -6.12 -5.49
CA TYR A 122 -0.82 -6.77 -4.60
C TYR A 122 -1.37 -8.06 -3.98
N ARG A 123 -2.62 -8.06 -3.48
CA ARG A 123 -3.17 -9.20 -2.72
C ARG A 123 -3.79 -10.25 -3.64
N TYR A 124 -4.18 -9.84 -4.85
CA TYR A 124 -4.71 -10.76 -5.84
C TYR A 124 -3.69 -11.06 -6.94
N LEU A 125 -3.33 -10.08 -7.76
CA LEU A 125 -2.55 -10.33 -8.97
C LEU A 125 -1.09 -10.69 -8.67
N SER A 126 -0.39 -9.87 -7.87
CA SER A 126 1.03 -10.12 -7.53
C SER A 126 1.19 -11.38 -6.69
N PHE A 127 0.26 -11.64 -5.76
CA PHE A 127 0.19 -12.89 -5.02
C PHE A 127 0.02 -14.09 -5.96
N GLY A 128 -0.96 -14.06 -6.86
CA GLY A 128 -1.19 -15.11 -7.85
C GLY A 128 0.02 -15.33 -8.78
N ILE A 129 0.66 -14.25 -9.25
CA ILE A 129 1.89 -14.33 -10.04
C ILE A 129 3.01 -15.01 -9.23
N ALA A 130 3.20 -14.61 -7.97
CA ALA A 130 4.23 -15.20 -7.10
C ALA A 130 3.97 -16.70 -6.87
N MET A 131 2.71 -17.11 -6.67
CA MET A 131 2.32 -18.51 -6.53
C MET A 131 2.72 -19.39 -7.74
N ILE A 132 2.76 -18.81 -8.94
CA ILE A 132 3.17 -19.51 -10.17
C ILE A 132 4.69 -19.43 -10.38
N VAL A 133 5.27 -18.24 -10.22
CA VAL A 133 6.67 -17.97 -10.55
C VAL A 133 7.62 -18.61 -9.53
N LEU A 134 7.29 -18.62 -8.24
CA LEU A 134 8.18 -19.15 -7.21
C LEU A 134 8.51 -20.64 -7.37
N PRO A 135 7.56 -21.55 -7.67
CA PRO A 135 7.88 -22.93 -8.02
C PRO A 135 8.83 -23.06 -9.22
N LEU A 136 8.64 -22.24 -10.25
CA LEU A 136 9.52 -22.26 -11.43
C LEU A 136 10.94 -21.82 -11.06
N VAL A 137 11.06 -20.74 -10.29
CA VAL A 137 12.35 -20.26 -9.80
C VAL A 137 12.99 -21.29 -8.86
N ASP A 138 12.21 -21.95 -8.01
CA ASP A 138 12.69 -23.02 -7.13
C ASP A 138 13.23 -24.22 -7.92
N TRP A 139 12.52 -24.61 -8.99
CA TRP A 139 12.97 -25.66 -9.91
C TRP A 139 14.29 -25.28 -10.59
N ILE A 140 14.41 -24.05 -11.12
CA ILE A 140 15.65 -23.55 -11.74
C ILE A 140 16.80 -23.51 -10.73
N THR A 141 16.52 -23.06 -9.52
CA THR A 141 17.52 -22.91 -8.44
C THR A 141 17.76 -24.20 -7.65
N ARG A 142 17.15 -25.32 -8.05
CA ARG A 142 17.27 -26.63 -7.41
C ARG A 142 16.95 -26.62 -5.90
N GLY A 143 15.88 -25.94 -5.49
CA GLY A 143 15.40 -25.93 -4.11
C GLY A 143 15.95 -24.79 -3.22
N VAL A 144 16.90 -23.99 -3.72
CA VAL A 144 17.49 -22.89 -2.94
C VAL A 144 16.44 -21.83 -2.61
N THR A 145 15.51 -21.55 -3.52
CA THR A 145 14.45 -20.56 -3.30
C THR A 145 13.57 -20.97 -2.13
N ARG A 146 13.05 -22.20 -2.16
CA ARG A 146 12.28 -22.78 -1.06
C ARG A 146 13.06 -22.77 0.25
N TRP A 147 14.32 -23.18 0.23
CA TRP A 147 15.18 -23.19 1.41
C TRP A 147 15.31 -21.79 2.04
N VAL A 148 15.48 -20.73 1.24
CA VAL A 148 15.55 -19.35 1.74
C VAL A 148 14.23 -18.94 2.41
N PHE A 149 13.09 -19.26 1.79
CA PHE A 149 11.79 -18.91 2.35
C PHE A 149 11.50 -19.68 3.65
N GLU A 150 11.61 -21.00 3.64
CA GLU A 150 11.29 -21.84 4.80
C GLU A 150 12.27 -21.63 5.96
N SER A 151 13.55 -21.37 5.69
CA SER A 151 14.57 -21.23 6.74
C SER A 151 14.65 -19.83 7.35
N PHE A 152 14.33 -18.78 6.59
CA PHE A 152 14.56 -17.40 7.03
C PHE A 152 13.30 -16.52 6.93
N LEU A 153 12.72 -16.39 5.74
CA LEU A 153 11.69 -15.37 5.51
C LEU A 153 10.36 -15.73 6.20
N MET A 154 9.95 -16.99 6.16
CA MET A 154 8.73 -17.46 6.82
C MET A 154 8.83 -17.41 8.35
N PRO A 155 9.89 -17.94 8.99
CA PRO A 155 10.07 -17.78 10.44
C PRO A 155 10.13 -16.32 10.88
N ALA A 156 10.85 -15.46 10.14
CA ALA A 156 10.91 -14.02 10.44
C ALA A 156 9.52 -13.37 10.34
N THR A 157 8.76 -13.69 9.29
CA THR A 157 7.40 -13.14 9.11
C THR A 157 6.45 -13.65 10.19
N HIS A 158 6.54 -14.93 10.56
CA HIS A 158 5.77 -15.51 11.66
C HIS A 158 6.07 -14.79 13.00
N LEU A 159 7.35 -14.57 13.31
CA LEU A 159 7.76 -13.84 14.51
C LEU A 159 7.23 -12.39 14.49
N MET A 160 7.40 -11.68 13.38
CA MET A 160 6.96 -10.30 13.22
C MET A 160 5.44 -10.16 13.35
N THR A 161 4.68 -11.16 12.88
CA THR A 161 3.21 -11.16 12.95
C THR A 161 2.67 -11.74 14.26
N PHE A 162 3.55 -12.09 15.21
CA PHE A 162 3.18 -12.76 16.46
C PHE A 162 2.31 -14.01 16.24
N GLY A 163 2.57 -14.74 15.15
CA GLY A 163 1.81 -15.93 14.78
C GLY A 163 0.45 -15.71 14.13
N ALA A 164 0.00 -14.46 13.91
CA ALA A 164 -1.34 -14.19 13.35
C ALA A 164 -1.56 -14.79 11.94
N LEU A 165 -0.48 -15.02 11.19
CA LEU A 165 -0.49 -15.65 9.86
C LEU A 165 0.11 -17.06 9.85
N GLU A 166 0.28 -17.71 11.02
CA GLU A 166 0.90 -19.03 11.12
C GLU A 166 0.25 -20.06 10.20
N GLY A 167 -1.09 -20.10 10.16
CA GLY A 167 -1.84 -20.99 9.30
C GLY A 167 -1.42 -20.87 7.83
N GLN A 168 -1.34 -19.64 7.31
CA GLN A 168 -1.06 -19.41 5.89
C GLN A 168 0.44 -19.39 5.54
N ILE A 169 1.32 -19.21 6.53
CA ILE A 169 2.77 -19.15 6.31
C ILE A 169 3.44 -20.50 6.54
N LEU A 170 3.02 -21.26 7.56
CA LEU A 170 3.72 -22.46 8.01
C LEU A 170 2.94 -23.76 7.82
N THR A 171 1.60 -23.71 7.74
CA THR A 171 0.76 -24.94 7.70
C THR A 171 0.20 -25.28 6.32
N THR A 172 0.29 -24.35 5.37
CA THR A 172 -0.08 -24.52 3.96
C THR A 172 1.16 -24.89 3.12
N PRO A 173 1.01 -25.25 1.83
CA PRO A 173 2.16 -25.40 0.95
C PRO A 173 3.05 -24.16 0.99
N TRP A 174 4.37 -24.35 1.06
CA TRP A 174 5.36 -23.26 1.20
C TRP A 174 5.17 -22.13 0.18
N THR A 175 4.65 -22.44 -1.00
CA THR A 175 4.36 -21.45 -2.04
C THR A 175 3.38 -20.38 -1.57
N VAL A 176 2.41 -20.71 -0.70
CA VAL A 176 1.43 -19.77 -0.15
C VAL A 176 2.11 -18.74 0.73
N GLY A 177 2.86 -19.18 1.74
CA GLY A 177 3.61 -18.27 2.61
C GLY A 177 4.64 -17.44 1.83
N ALA A 178 5.35 -18.07 0.89
CA ALA A 178 6.33 -17.39 0.06
C ALA A 178 5.68 -16.37 -0.90
N GLY A 179 4.50 -16.68 -1.43
CA GLY A 179 3.70 -15.79 -2.25
C GLY A 179 3.23 -14.56 -1.48
N ILE A 180 2.70 -14.75 -0.26
CA ILE A 180 2.29 -13.66 0.63
C ILE A 180 3.48 -12.72 0.88
N ILE A 181 4.62 -13.28 1.27
CA ILE A 181 5.84 -12.52 1.56
C ILE A 181 6.32 -11.76 0.30
N THR A 182 6.36 -12.43 -0.85
CA THR A 182 6.84 -11.84 -2.11
C THR A 182 5.94 -10.69 -2.55
N ALA A 183 4.62 -10.89 -2.57
CA ALA A 183 3.68 -9.84 -2.92
C ALA A 183 3.75 -8.65 -1.94
N ASN A 184 3.96 -8.94 -0.64
CA ASN A 184 4.15 -7.91 0.37
C ASN A 184 5.45 -7.12 0.17
N LEU A 185 6.54 -7.76 -0.26
CA LEU A 185 7.78 -7.06 -0.63
C LEU A 185 7.56 -6.10 -1.80
N VAL A 186 6.77 -6.49 -2.80
CA VAL A 186 6.41 -5.59 -3.92
C VAL A 186 5.58 -4.40 -3.42
N PHE A 187 4.60 -4.64 -2.53
CA PHE A 187 3.83 -3.59 -1.86
C PHE A 187 4.74 -2.62 -1.10
N VAL A 188 5.66 -3.13 -0.29
CA VAL A 188 6.63 -2.30 0.45
C VAL A 188 7.51 -1.49 -0.49
N ALA A 189 8.02 -2.09 -1.57
CA ALA A 189 8.86 -1.38 -2.54
C ALA A 189 8.13 -0.18 -3.16
N ALA A 190 6.85 -0.32 -3.48
CA ALA A 190 6.01 0.77 -3.99
C ALA A 190 5.81 1.90 -2.96
N HIS A 191 5.75 1.56 -1.67
CA HIS A 191 5.50 2.50 -0.57
C HIS A 191 6.77 3.13 0.03
N VAL A 192 7.95 2.56 -0.21
CA VAL A 192 9.23 3.15 0.23
C VAL A 192 9.73 4.19 -0.76
N TYR A 193 9.37 4.08 -2.05
CA TYR A 193 9.78 5.00 -3.11
C TYR A 193 9.31 6.46 -2.87
N THR A 194 8.24 6.67 -2.10
CA THR A 194 7.66 7.99 -1.82
C THR A 194 8.20 8.67 -0.55
N GLY A 195 8.96 7.95 0.28
CA GLY A 195 9.47 8.46 1.56
C GLY A 195 10.52 7.52 2.13
N HIS A 196 11.76 7.66 1.64
CA HIS A 196 12.95 6.87 1.95
C HIS A 196 13.32 6.85 3.45
N SER A 197 12.52 6.20 4.28
CA SER A 197 12.80 6.01 5.70
C SER A 197 12.53 4.57 6.09
N ILE A 198 13.40 4.02 6.95
CA ILE A 198 13.25 2.68 7.53
C ILE A 198 11.89 2.53 8.21
N ILE A 199 11.40 3.60 8.84
CA ILE A 199 10.09 3.60 9.51
C ILE A 199 8.94 3.39 8.50
N SER A 200 9.00 4.00 7.31
CA SER A 200 8.01 3.77 6.25
C SER A 200 8.06 2.33 5.73
N CYS A 201 9.26 1.75 5.61
CA CYS A 201 9.44 0.36 5.20
C CYS A 201 8.81 -0.61 6.20
N VAL A 202 9.11 -0.43 7.49
CA VAL A 202 8.54 -1.23 8.59
C VAL A 202 7.02 -1.06 8.66
N ASN A 203 6.52 0.17 8.55
CA ASN A 203 5.09 0.44 8.54
C ASN A 203 4.37 -0.25 7.38
N ALA A 204 4.89 -0.09 6.15
CA ALA A 204 4.33 -0.71 4.96
C ALA A 204 4.38 -2.24 5.06
N TRP A 205 5.43 -2.81 5.66
CA TRP A 205 5.52 -4.25 5.88
C TRP A 205 4.37 -4.78 6.74
N PHE A 206 4.12 -4.15 7.88
CA PHE A 206 3.06 -4.57 8.81
C PHE A 206 1.65 -4.31 8.27
N VAL A 207 1.39 -3.10 7.75
CA VAL A 207 0.12 -2.77 7.07
C VAL A 207 -0.14 -3.77 5.95
N GLY A 208 0.92 -4.02 5.19
CA GLY A 208 1.10 -5.08 4.22
C GLY A 208 0.44 -6.41 4.57
N LEU A 209 0.96 -7.01 5.64
CA LEU A 209 0.58 -8.32 6.15
C LEU A 209 -0.79 -8.34 6.82
N VAL A 210 -1.19 -7.26 7.50
CA VAL A 210 -2.54 -7.15 8.08
C VAL A 210 -3.60 -7.14 6.98
N LEU A 211 -3.36 -6.45 5.86
CA LEU A 211 -4.26 -6.49 4.71
C LEU A 211 -4.33 -7.88 4.06
N PHE A 212 -3.21 -8.62 4.01
CA PHE A 212 -3.22 -10.04 3.64
C PHE A 212 -4.06 -10.89 4.59
N TRP A 213 -3.89 -10.69 5.91
CA TRP A 213 -4.69 -11.39 6.91
C TRP A 213 -6.19 -11.12 6.71
N LEU A 214 -6.58 -9.85 6.48
CA LEU A 214 -7.96 -9.50 6.17
C LEU A 214 -8.46 -10.14 4.88
N ALA A 215 -7.67 -10.12 3.81
CA ALA A 215 -8.03 -10.72 2.53
C ALA A 215 -8.22 -12.24 2.65
N LEU A 216 -7.36 -12.93 3.39
CA LEU A 216 -7.38 -14.38 3.54
C LEU A 216 -8.48 -14.89 4.48
N HIS A 217 -8.88 -14.10 5.48
CA HIS A 217 -9.92 -14.52 6.46
C HIS A 217 -11.31 -13.96 6.15
N TYR A 218 -11.40 -12.80 5.47
CA TYR A 218 -12.65 -12.09 5.25
C TYR A 218 -12.87 -11.65 3.80
N GLY A 219 -11.97 -12.03 2.89
CA GLY A 219 -12.07 -11.75 1.46
C GLY A 219 -11.44 -10.43 1.03
N LEU A 220 -11.09 -10.35 -0.25
CA LEU A 220 -10.39 -9.24 -0.87
C LEU A 220 -11.16 -7.92 -0.74
N ILE A 221 -12.48 -7.95 -0.85
CA ILE A 221 -13.33 -6.75 -0.72
C ILE A 221 -13.17 -6.12 0.67
N THR A 222 -13.04 -6.95 1.72
CA THR A 222 -12.79 -6.45 3.08
C THR A 222 -11.46 -5.70 3.15
N SER A 223 -10.39 -6.26 2.58
CA SER A 223 -9.08 -5.61 2.54
C SER A 223 -9.12 -4.29 1.75
N MET A 224 -9.82 -4.25 0.61
CA MET A 224 -10.00 -3.04 -0.21
C MET A 224 -10.66 -1.91 0.58
N VAL A 225 -11.74 -2.23 1.31
CA VAL A 225 -12.46 -1.25 2.13
C VAL A 225 -11.59 -0.82 3.31
N ALA A 226 -10.96 -1.75 4.02
CA ALA A 226 -10.09 -1.43 5.16
C ALA A 226 -8.92 -0.53 4.75
N HIS A 227 -8.27 -0.83 3.63
CA HIS A 227 -7.20 0.00 3.07
C HIS A 227 -7.73 1.38 2.65
N SER A 228 -8.87 1.43 1.96
CA SER A 228 -9.51 2.69 1.58
C SER A 228 -9.82 3.57 2.79
N VAL A 229 -10.23 2.99 3.93
CA VAL A 229 -10.48 3.76 5.16
C VAL A 229 -9.17 4.16 5.84
N TYR A 230 -8.17 3.27 5.88
CA TYR A 230 -6.84 3.56 6.39
C TYR A 230 -6.24 4.81 5.73
N ASP A 231 -6.22 4.85 4.40
CA ASP A 231 -5.71 5.99 3.64
C ASP A 231 -6.55 7.25 3.85
N ALA A 232 -7.87 7.11 4.00
CA ALA A 232 -8.76 8.24 4.19
C ALA A 232 -8.47 8.91 5.54
N VAL A 233 -8.19 8.13 6.60
CA VAL A 233 -7.77 8.65 7.90
C VAL A 233 -6.46 9.44 7.79
N LEU A 234 -5.48 8.92 7.06
CA LEU A 234 -4.20 9.59 6.85
C LEU A 234 -4.39 10.92 6.09
N LEU A 235 -5.06 10.87 4.92
CA LEU A 235 -5.30 12.03 4.07
C LEU A 235 -6.20 13.09 4.74
N LEU A 236 -7.20 12.66 5.52
CA LEU A 236 -8.07 13.57 6.26
C LEU A 236 -7.30 14.33 7.35
N THR A 237 -6.50 13.62 8.14
CA THR A 237 -5.70 14.24 9.22
C THR A 237 -4.72 15.26 8.65
N GLN A 238 -4.12 14.92 7.52
CA GLN A 238 -3.28 15.82 6.73
C GLN A 238 -4.03 17.10 6.29
N ALA A 239 -5.23 16.95 5.74
CA ALA A 239 -6.07 18.07 5.34
C ALA A 239 -6.48 18.96 6.54
N LEU A 240 -6.77 18.37 7.69
CA LEU A 240 -7.14 19.08 8.92
C LEU A 240 -5.96 19.89 9.49
N LYS A 241 -4.75 19.32 9.54
CA LYS A 241 -3.54 20.03 9.99
C LYS A 241 -3.25 21.26 9.13
N ALA A 242 -3.35 21.13 7.80
CA ALA A 242 -3.19 22.25 6.88
C ALA A 242 -4.21 23.38 7.16
N LYS A 243 -5.43 23.04 7.61
CA LYS A 243 -6.46 24.03 8.02
C LYS A 243 -6.08 24.78 9.29
N CYS A 244 -5.49 24.14 10.31
CA CYS A 244 -5.11 24.81 11.56
C CYS A 244 -3.95 25.80 11.40
N VAL A 245 -2.89 25.42 10.66
CA VAL A 245 -1.73 26.31 10.43
C VAL A 245 -2.14 27.62 9.74
N LYS A 246 -3.03 27.55 8.75
CA LYS A 246 -3.54 28.74 8.04
C LYS A 246 -4.33 29.70 8.93
N THR A 247 -5.07 29.19 9.91
CA THR A 247 -5.84 30.03 10.84
C THR A 247 -4.92 30.76 11.81
N ARG A 248 -3.85 30.10 12.27
CA ARG A 248 -2.84 30.71 13.16
C ARG A 248 -2.08 31.85 12.46
N SER A 249 -1.68 31.65 11.20
CA SER A 249 -0.94 32.67 10.44
C SER A 249 -1.76 33.91 10.09
N ARG A 250 -3.10 33.84 10.12
CA ARG A 250 -3.99 35.00 9.87
C ARG A 250 -4.29 35.81 11.13
N ARG A 251 -4.03 35.28 12.33
CA ARG A 251 -4.35 35.92 13.62
C ARG A 251 -3.17 36.65 14.25
N LEU A 252 -1.98 36.60 13.66
CA LEU A 252 -0.86 37.40 14.11
C LEU A 252 -0.96 38.77 13.41
N PRO A 253 -1.27 39.86 14.13
CA PRO A 253 -1.14 41.20 13.58
C PRO A 253 0.33 41.44 13.22
N VAL A 254 0.56 42.08 12.08
CA VAL A 254 1.88 42.60 11.67
C VAL A 254 2.17 43.86 12.50
#